data_AF-A0A6I1Q163-F1
#
_entry.id   AF-A0A6I1Q163-F1
#
_cell.length_a   1.000
_cell.length_b   1.000
_cell.length_c   1.000
_cell.angle_alpha   90.00
_cell.angle_beta   90.00
_cell.angle_gamma   90.00
#
_symmetry.space_group_name_H-M   'P 1'
#
loop_
_entity.id
_entity.type
_entity.pdbx_description
1 polymer ?
#
loop_
_entity_poly.entity_id
_entity_poly.type
_entity_poly.pdbx_seq_one_letter_code
_entity_poly.pdbx_strand_id
1 'polypeptide(L)'
;MVRVSIEGREIQAPDNCSILQAMGHAGQTLVEGVGCMSQGVCGSCRVMVRRSGEQEVKTALACETLVEEGMQVAFLDYFTESERHQYRMEEIGDSWQALGKIAEIFPEAAHCRHCSGCDRACPKGLDVQRGVNLAVEGKLPASSQVFDECVMCNLCTLACPEHIRPNHLGVFVRRMIASLSLRPANLMRRLQQIESGEMKIDFDAPGAQPPR
;
A
#
# COMPACT_ATOMS: atom_id res chain seq x y z
N MET A 1 -25.90 18.84 -4.21
CA MET A 1 -25.58 18.67 -2.78
C MET A 1 -26.18 17.36 -2.35
N VAL A 2 -25.38 16.52 -1.68
CA VAL A 2 -25.80 15.25 -1.10
C VAL A 2 -25.52 15.24 0.40
N ARG A 3 -26.33 14.50 1.15
CA ARG A 3 -26.15 14.26 2.59
C ARG A 3 -25.43 12.93 2.80
N VAL A 4 -24.32 12.98 3.53
CA VAL A 4 -23.49 11.83 3.87
C VAL A 4 -23.21 11.86 5.38
N SER A 5 -23.18 10.69 6.01
CA SER A 5 -22.73 10.55 7.41
C SER A 5 -21.28 10.09 7.42
N ILE A 6 -20.38 10.90 7.97
CA ILE A 6 -18.95 10.58 8.12
C ILE A 6 -18.62 10.62 9.60
N GLU A 7 -18.08 9.54 10.16
CA GLU A 7 -17.82 9.41 11.61
C GLU A 7 -19.06 9.70 12.47
N GLY A 8 -20.23 9.29 11.98
CA GLY A 8 -21.52 9.54 12.65
C GLY A 8 -22.00 11.00 12.58
N ARG A 9 -21.29 11.89 11.90
CA ARG A 9 -21.70 13.29 11.68
C ARG A 9 -22.31 13.45 10.30
N GLU A 10 -23.51 14.03 10.24
CA GLU A 10 -24.12 14.39 8.96
C GLU A 10 -23.46 15.65 8.40
N ILE A 11 -23.04 15.58 7.13
CA ILE A 11 -22.52 16.72 6.38
C ILE A 11 -23.20 16.81 5.02
N GLN A 12 -23.19 18.01 4.43
CA GLN A 12 -23.62 18.24 3.06
C GLN A 12 -22.43 18.68 2.20
N ALA A 13 -22.30 18.08 1.03
CA ALA A 13 -21.27 18.43 0.06
C ALA A 13 -21.78 18.29 -1.38
N PRO A 14 -21.12 18.90 -2.37
CA PRO A 14 -21.34 18.60 -3.78
C PRO A 14 -21.15 17.09 -4.07
N ASP A 15 -21.95 16.54 -4.98
CA ASP A 15 -21.92 15.13 -5.40
C ASP A 15 -20.67 14.76 -6.21
N ASN A 16 -19.96 15.76 -6.74
CA ASN A 16 -18.68 15.60 -7.42
C ASN A 16 -17.46 15.63 -6.48
N CYS A 17 -17.67 15.77 -5.16
CA CYS A 17 -16.57 15.68 -4.19
C CYS A 17 -16.26 14.22 -3.85
N SER A 18 -14.97 13.92 -3.68
CA SER A 18 -14.58 12.71 -2.93
C SER A 18 -14.95 12.83 -1.46
N ILE A 19 -14.99 11.72 -0.72
CA ILE A 19 -15.23 11.72 0.74
C ILE A 19 -14.29 12.69 1.45
N LEU A 20 -13.00 12.70 1.08
CA LEU A 20 -12.02 13.59 1.70
C LEU A 20 -12.28 15.06 1.36
N GLN A 21 -12.65 15.36 0.11
CA GLN A 21 -13.03 16.72 -0.32
C GLN A 21 -14.31 17.19 0.36
N ALA A 22 -15.28 16.29 0.58
CA ALA A 22 -16.52 16.59 1.29
C ALA A 22 -16.26 16.99 2.75
N MET A 23 -15.33 16.31 3.44
CA MET A 23 -14.90 16.73 4.79
C MET A 23 -14.28 18.13 4.78
N GLY A 24 -13.41 18.42 3.82
CA GLY A 24 -12.84 19.76 3.64
C GLY A 24 -13.90 20.83 3.33
N HIS A 25 -14.88 20.50 2.49
CA HIS A 25 -16.02 21.37 2.17
C HIS A 25 -16.88 21.68 3.41
N ALA A 26 -17.05 20.70 4.30
CA ALA A 26 -17.74 20.86 5.58
C ALA A 26 -16.91 21.64 6.64
N GLY A 27 -15.74 22.19 6.27
CA GLY A 27 -14.89 22.97 7.15
C GLY A 27 -14.08 22.13 8.15
N GLN A 28 -13.97 20.81 7.95
CA GLN A 28 -13.13 19.98 8.81
C GLN A 28 -11.66 20.10 8.45
N THR A 29 -10.82 20.26 9.46
CA THR A 29 -9.37 20.17 9.31
C THR A 29 -8.96 18.69 9.21
N LEU A 30 -8.36 18.32 8.09
CA LEU A 30 -7.85 16.96 7.86
C LEU A 30 -6.53 16.78 8.60
N VAL A 31 -6.58 16.14 9.77
CA VAL A 31 -5.40 15.85 10.60
C VAL A 31 -4.97 14.39 10.55
N GLU A 32 -5.91 13.49 10.23
CA GLU A 32 -5.74 12.05 10.19
C GLU A 32 -6.43 11.49 8.94
N GLY A 33 -6.14 10.24 8.57
CA GLY A 33 -6.75 9.62 7.38
C GLY A 33 -6.47 10.38 6.08
N VAL A 34 -5.33 11.08 6.00
CA VAL A 34 -4.96 11.94 4.87
C VAL A 34 -3.48 11.76 4.53
N GLY A 35 -3.12 12.04 3.28
CA GLY A 35 -1.74 11.93 2.77
C GLY A 35 -1.61 12.67 1.45
N CYS A 36 -1.67 11.94 0.33
CA CYS A 36 -1.57 12.51 -1.03
C CYS A 36 -2.80 13.33 -1.50
N MET A 37 -3.73 13.65 -0.59
CA MET A 37 -4.95 14.47 -0.76
C MET A 37 -6.00 14.01 -1.80
N SER A 38 -5.65 13.68 -3.05
CA SER A 38 -6.62 13.25 -4.08
C SER A 38 -5.98 12.47 -5.23
N GLN A 39 -4.89 11.75 -4.95
CA GLN A 39 -4.15 11.01 -5.98
C GLN A 39 -4.30 9.49 -5.85
N GLY A 40 -4.80 8.98 -4.72
CA GLY A 40 -4.96 7.54 -4.53
C GLY A 40 -3.65 6.75 -4.43
N VAL A 41 -2.51 7.38 -4.15
CA VAL A 41 -1.18 6.72 -4.22
C VAL A 41 -0.55 6.39 -2.87
N CYS A 42 -0.99 7.02 -1.77
CA CYS A 42 -0.35 6.84 -0.45
C CYS A 42 -1.01 5.78 0.44
N GLY A 43 -2.27 5.40 0.15
CA GLY A 43 -3.02 4.45 0.97
C GLY A 43 -3.44 4.94 2.38
N SER A 44 -3.26 6.23 2.72
CA SER A 44 -3.54 6.76 4.07
C SER A 44 -5.03 6.93 4.40
N CYS A 45 -5.86 7.25 3.40
CA CYS A 45 -7.26 7.67 3.60
C CYS A 45 -8.26 6.51 3.55
N ARG A 46 -8.01 5.47 4.35
CA ARG A 46 -8.76 4.21 4.33
C ARG A 46 -10.11 4.39 4.99
N VAL A 47 -11.16 3.90 4.35
CA VAL A 47 -12.52 4.00 4.86
C VAL A 47 -13.28 2.70 4.64
N MET A 48 -14.22 2.43 5.54
CA MET A 48 -15.38 1.59 5.30
C MET A 48 -16.52 2.47 4.82
N VAL A 49 -17.21 2.01 3.78
CA VAL A 49 -18.32 2.72 3.15
C VAL A 49 -19.51 1.78 3.07
N ARG A 50 -20.67 2.28 3.48
CA ARG A 50 -21.97 1.64 3.25
C ARG A 50 -22.84 2.60 2.46
N ARG A 51 -23.26 2.19 1.26
CA ARG A 51 -24.16 2.99 0.43
C ARG A 51 -25.60 2.90 0.93
N SER A 52 -26.41 3.89 0.58
CA SER A 52 -27.83 3.90 0.92
C SER A 52 -28.54 2.69 0.31
N GLY A 53 -29.34 1.99 1.10
CA GLY A 53 -30.03 0.76 0.69
C GLY A 53 -29.15 -0.50 0.63
N GLU A 54 -27.83 -0.38 0.75
CA GLU A 54 -26.92 -1.53 0.80
C GLU A 54 -26.71 -2.03 2.24
N GLN A 55 -26.71 -3.35 2.40
CA GLN A 55 -26.31 -4.01 3.65
C GLN A 55 -24.80 -4.26 3.71
N GLU A 56 -24.16 -4.38 2.55
CA GLU A 56 -22.74 -4.67 2.44
C GLU A 56 -21.90 -3.45 2.79
N VAL A 57 -20.85 -3.65 3.59
CA VAL A 57 -19.83 -2.65 3.88
C VAL A 57 -18.60 -2.96 3.03
N LYS A 58 -18.13 -1.97 2.29
CA LYS A 58 -16.95 -2.09 1.43
C LYS A 58 -15.82 -1.21 1.93
N THR A 59 -14.59 -1.64 1.74
CA THR A 59 -13.43 -0.80 2.02
C THR A 59 -13.03 -0.01 0.78
N ALA A 60 -12.62 1.24 0.96
CA ALA A 60 -12.22 2.12 -0.13
C ALA A 60 -11.14 3.12 0.30
N LEU A 61 -10.67 3.92 -0.66
CA LEU A 61 -9.88 5.13 -0.38
C LEU A 61 -10.79 6.35 -0.46
N ALA A 62 -10.89 7.12 0.62
CA ALA A 62 -11.74 8.29 0.74
C ALA A 62 -11.48 9.32 -0.36
N CYS A 63 -10.21 9.48 -0.76
CA CYS A 63 -9.83 10.46 -1.77
C CYS A 63 -10.18 10.06 -3.22
N GLU A 64 -10.51 8.79 -3.47
CA GLU A 64 -10.92 8.26 -4.78
C GLU A 64 -12.41 7.88 -4.83
N THR A 65 -13.13 7.99 -3.71
CA THR A 65 -14.54 7.60 -3.61
C THR A 65 -15.40 8.85 -3.55
N LEU A 66 -16.32 9.02 -4.50
CA LEU A 66 -17.29 10.12 -4.50
C LEU A 66 -18.33 9.94 -3.41
N VAL A 67 -18.84 11.06 -2.86
CA VAL A 67 -19.96 11.02 -1.92
C VAL A 67 -21.28 10.78 -2.64
N GLU A 68 -22.17 10.01 -2.02
CA GLU A 68 -23.50 9.69 -2.54
C GLU A 68 -24.56 9.97 -1.45
N GLU A 69 -25.81 10.26 -1.85
CA GLU A 69 -26.90 10.53 -0.90
C GLU A 69 -27.15 9.34 0.03
N GLY A 70 -27.18 9.60 1.33
CA GLY A 70 -27.39 8.59 2.37
C GLY A 70 -26.20 7.65 2.59
N MET A 71 -25.04 7.92 1.99
CA MET A 71 -23.81 7.18 2.24
C MET A 71 -23.38 7.32 3.70
N GLN A 72 -22.85 6.23 4.26
CA GLN A 72 -22.24 6.21 5.58
C GLN A 72 -20.77 5.81 5.45
N VAL A 73 -19.90 6.55 6.12
CA VAL A 73 -18.46 6.41 6.03
C VAL A 73 -17.85 6.38 7.43
N ALA A 74 -16.95 5.42 7.64
CA ALA A 74 -16.08 5.37 8.81
C ALA A 74 -14.63 5.19 8.35
N PHE A 75 -13.72 5.99 8.85
CA PHE A 75 -12.29 5.85 8.66
C PHE A 75 -11.76 4.65 9.44
N LEU A 76 -10.80 3.98 8.82
CA LEU A 76 -10.12 2.85 9.43
C LEU A 76 -8.79 3.33 9.99
N ASP A 77 -8.71 3.34 11.31
CA ASP A 77 -7.44 3.42 12.02
C ASP A 77 -6.66 2.13 11.80
N TYR A 78 -5.44 2.27 11.29
CA TYR A 78 -4.55 1.14 11.15
C TYR A 78 -3.78 0.96 12.46
N PHE A 79 -4.20 -0.04 13.24
CA PHE A 79 -3.44 -0.49 14.39
C PHE A 79 -2.16 -1.17 13.90
N THR A 80 -1.00 -0.63 14.28
CA THR A 80 0.28 -1.32 14.09
C THR A 80 0.32 -2.54 14.99
N GLU A 81 0.39 -3.72 14.39
CA GLU A 81 0.72 -4.97 15.10
C GLU A 81 2.07 -4.86 15.81
N SER A 82 2.16 -5.53 16.96
CA SER A 82 3.36 -5.57 17.80
C SER A 82 4.52 -6.28 17.12
N GLU A 83 4.25 -7.28 16.27
CA GLU A 83 5.27 -8.05 15.57
C GLU A 83 5.32 -7.67 14.09
N ARG A 84 6.51 -7.30 13.62
CA ARG A 84 6.79 -6.98 12.22
C ARG A 84 7.70 -8.06 11.68
N HIS A 85 7.44 -8.49 10.45
CA HIS A 85 8.39 -9.30 9.68
C HIS A 85 9.70 -8.50 9.50
N GLN A 86 10.74 -8.92 10.21
CA GLN A 86 12.06 -8.30 10.11
C GLN A 86 12.91 -9.10 9.13
N TYR A 87 13.52 -8.40 8.19
CA TYR A 87 14.42 -8.99 7.21
C TYR A 87 15.41 -7.95 6.71
N ARG A 88 16.58 -8.42 6.30
CA ARG A 88 17.58 -7.61 5.61
C ARG A 88 17.81 -8.20 4.23
N MET A 89 17.81 -7.35 3.21
CA MET A 89 17.91 -7.81 1.82
C MET A 89 19.25 -8.51 1.55
N GLU A 90 20.30 -8.12 2.28
CA GLU A 90 21.64 -8.69 2.20
C GLU A 90 21.69 -10.14 2.72
N GLU A 91 20.76 -10.52 3.61
CA GLU A 91 20.71 -11.83 4.27
C GLU A 91 19.88 -12.86 3.49
N ILE A 92 19.20 -12.44 2.41
CA ILE A 92 18.40 -13.35 1.56
C ILE A 92 19.28 -14.29 0.74
N GLY A 93 20.55 -13.92 0.52
CA GLY A 93 21.50 -14.71 -0.26
C GLY A 93 21.23 -14.59 -1.75
N ASP A 94 21.14 -15.72 -2.44
CA ASP A 94 20.88 -15.80 -3.88
C ASP A 94 19.44 -16.23 -4.20
N SER A 95 19.12 -16.33 -5.50
CA SER A 95 17.78 -16.72 -5.94
C SER A 95 17.37 -18.14 -5.53
N TRP A 96 18.30 -19.03 -5.21
CA TRP A 96 18.00 -20.40 -4.79
C TRP A 96 17.43 -20.45 -3.38
N GLN A 97 17.79 -19.47 -2.52
CA GLN A 97 17.33 -19.37 -1.15
C GLN A 97 16.00 -18.60 -1.00
N ALA A 98 15.56 -17.90 -2.05
CA ALA A 98 14.42 -17.00 -2.03
C ALA A 98 13.13 -17.64 -1.48
N LEU A 99 12.79 -18.86 -1.92
CA LEU A 99 11.59 -19.55 -1.47
C LEU A 99 11.65 -19.94 0.01
N GLY A 100 12.81 -20.43 0.46
CA GLY A 100 13.04 -20.74 1.88
C GLY A 100 12.93 -19.50 2.75
N LYS A 101 13.44 -18.36 2.27
CA LYS A 101 13.31 -17.06 2.96
C LYS A 101 11.87 -16.57 3.04
N ILE A 102 11.05 -16.78 2.00
CA ILE A 102 9.61 -16.50 2.08
C ILE A 102 8.95 -17.36 3.17
N ALA A 103 9.25 -18.66 3.23
CA ALA A 103 8.66 -19.55 4.23
C ALA A 103 9.14 -19.25 5.66
N GLU A 104 10.37 -18.74 5.83
CA GLU A 104 10.92 -18.31 7.11
C GLU A 104 10.29 -16.98 7.59
N ILE A 105 10.19 -16.01 6.69
CA ILE A 105 9.72 -14.66 7.03
C ILE A 105 8.20 -14.61 7.07
N PHE A 106 7.50 -15.26 6.15
CA PHE A 106 6.04 -15.29 6.05
C PHE A 106 5.50 -16.74 6.12
N PRO A 107 5.76 -17.50 7.20
CA PRO A 107 5.31 -18.89 7.34
C PRO A 107 3.80 -19.07 7.17
N GLU A 108 3.03 -18.09 7.61
CA GLU A 108 1.59 -17.99 7.51
C GLU A 108 1.06 -17.93 6.07
N ALA A 109 1.86 -17.49 5.10
CA ALA A 109 1.43 -17.38 3.70
C ALA A 109 1.01 -18.74 3.12
N ALA A 110 1.66 -19.82 3.55
CA ALA A 110 1.33 -21.19 3.14
C ALA A 110 -0.03 -21.66 3.66
N HIS A 111 -0.61 -20.98 4.65
CA HIS A 111 -1.92 -21.28 5.23
C HIS A 111 -3.08 -20.52 4.56
N CYS A 112 -2.83 -19.85 3.43
CA CYS A 112 -3.90 -19.15 2.70
C CYS A 112 -5.10 -20.06 2.44
N ARG A 113 -6.27 -19.70 3.01
CA ARG A 113 -7.51 -20.48 2.87
C ARG A 113 -8.34 -20.16 1.62
N HIS A 114 -7.80 -19.37 0.69
CA HIS A 114 -8.47 -19.02 -0.56
C HIS A 114 -9.87 -18.37 -0.42
N CYS A 115 -10.07 -17.48 0.56
CA CYS A 115 -11.39 -16.87 0.85
C CYS A 115 -11.72 -15.58 0.06
N SER A 116 -10.76 -15.05 -0.70
CA SER A 116 -10.80 -13.79 -1.45
C SER A 116 -11.17 -12.55 -0.64
N GLY A 117 -11.01 -12.59 0.69
CA GLY A 117 -11.27 -11.43 1.55
C GLY A 117 -10.33 -10.26 1.23
N CYS A 118 -9.06 -10.56 0.96
CA CYS A 118 -8.05 -9.58 0.58
C CYS A 118 -8.30 -8.95 -0.79
N ASP A 119 -8.82 -9.71 -1.76
CA ASP A 119 -9.21 -9.21 -3.08
C ASP A 119 -10.36 -8.21 -2.96
N ARG A 120 -11.43 -8.59 -2.24
CA ARG A 120 -12.59 -7.72 -1.98
C ARG A 120 -12.22 -6.45 -1.21
N ALA A 121 -11.21 -6.53 -0.34
CA ALA A 121 -10.74 -5.40 0.43
C ALA A 121 -9.81 -4.46 -0.34
N CYS A 122 -9.26 -4.88 -1.48
CA CYS A 122 -8.25 -4.10 -2.19
C CYS A 122 -8.91 -2.98 -3.03
N PRO A 123 -8.71 -1.70 -2.69
CA PRO A 123 -9.35 -0.60 -3.42
C PRO A 123 -8.75 -0.40 -4.82
N LYS A 124 -7.59 -1.01 -5.10
CA LYS A 124 -6.95 -1.02 -6.41
C LYS A 124 -7.34 -2.23 -7.26
N GLY A 125 -8.20 -3.12 -6.76
CA GLY A 125 -8.68 -4.28 -7.51
C GLY A 125 -7.60 -5.32 -7.83
N LEU A 126 -6.54 -5.39 -7.01
CA LEU A 126 -5.49 -6.38 -7.19
C LEU A 126 -6.02 -7.79 -6.88
N ASP A 127 -5.53 -8.79 -7.62
CA ASP A 127 -5.75 -10.22 -7.36
C ASP A 127 -4.81 -10.70 -6.24
N VAL A 128 -4.98 -10.11 -5.05
CA VAL A 128 -4.10 -10.23 -3.89
C VAL A 128 -3.90 -11.69 -3.50
N GLN A 129 -4.98 -12.47 -3.44
CA GLN A 129 -4.96 -13.89 -3.10
C GLN A 129 -4.07 -14.67 -4.06
N ARG A 130 -4.23 -14.45 -5.38
CA ARG A 130 -3.36 -15.08 -6.37
C ARG A 130 -1.90 -14.65 -6.18
N GLY A 131 -1.66 -13.37 -5.87
CA GLY A 131 -0.32 -12.87 -5.56
C GLY A 131 0.36 -13.63 -4.41
N VAL A 132 -0.39 -13.93 -3.34
CA VAL A 132 0.07 -14.75 -2.21
C VAL A 132 0.40 -16.18 -2.67
N ASN A 133 -0.52 -16.82 -3.39
CA ASN A 133 -0.32 -18.19 -3.87
C ASN A 133 0.91 -18.31 -4.80
N LEU A 134 1.08 -17.35 -5.71
CA LEU A 134 2.24 -17.28 -6.59
C LEU A 134 3.56 -17.12 -5.80
N ALA A 135 3.56 -16.38 -4.70
CA ALA A 135 4.74 -16.24 -3.85
C ALA A 135 5.11 -17.57 -3.18
N VAL A 136 4.11 -18.26 -2.60
CA VAL A 136 4.29 -19.58 -1.96
C VAL A 136 4.72 -20.66 -2.95
N GLU A 137 4.22 -20.59 -4.19
CA GLU A 137 4.63 -21.50 -5.28
C GLU A 137 6.01 -21.17 -5.87
N GLY A 138 6.68 -20.11 -5.41
CA GLY A 138 7.96 -19.67 -5.96
C GLY A 138 7.89 -18.98 -7.32
N LYS A 139 6.68 -18.62 -7.80
CA LYS A 139 6.45 -17.86 -9.03
C LYS A 139 6.62 -16.35 -8.78
N LEU A 140 7.81 -15.98 -8.32
CA LEU A 140 8.10 -14.65 -7.76
C LEU A 140 7.87 -13.50 -8.75
N PRO A 141 8.30 -13.57 -10.03
CA PRO A 141 8.04 -12.48 -10.98
C PRO A 141 6.56 -12.21 -11.20
N ALA A 142 5.74 -13.27 -11.27
CA ALA A 142 4.29 -13.13 -11.43
C ALA A 142 3.64 -12.57 -10.16
N SER A 143 4.07 -13.01 -8.98
CA SER A 143 3.63 -12.43 -7.70
C SER A 143 3.98 -10.94 -7.61
N SER A 144 5.21 -10.57 -7.99
CA SER A 144 5.69 -9.18 -8.03
C SER A 144 4.81 -8.30 -8.91
N GLN A 145 4.37 -8.79 -10.07
CA GLN A 145 3.48 -8.06 -10.97
C GLN A 145 2.10 -7.82 -10.36
N VAL A 146 1.53 -8.81 -9.67
CA VAL A 146 0.24 -8.65 -8.97
C VAL A 146 0.29 -7.50 -7.95
N PHE A 147 1.42 -7.31 -7.28
CA PHE A 147 1.59 -6.29 -6.25
C PHE A 147 2.23 -4.98 -6.75
N ASP A 148 2.36 -4.78 -8.06
CA ASP A 148 3.12 -3.63 -8.58
C ASP A 148 2.47 -2.28 -8.23
N GLU A 149 1.14 -2.21 -8.37
CA GLU A 149 0.31 -1.04 -8.06
C GLU A 149 -0.12 -0.98 -6.58
N CYS A 150 0.43 -1.85 -5.72
CA CYS A 150 0.09 -1.85 -4.30
C CYS A 150 0.52 -0.54 -3.63
N VAL A 151 -0.46 0.22 -3.14
CA VAL A 151 -0.27 1.51 -2.43
C VAL A 151 -0.09 1.35 -0.92
N MET A 152 0.14 0.13 -0.44
CA MET A 152 0.37 -0.17 0.99
C MET A 152 -0.73 0.36 1.93
N CYS A 153 -1.99 0.32 1.48
CA CYS A 153 -3.14 0.71 2.32
C CYS A 153 -3.45 -0.30 3.44
N ASN A 154 -2.85 -1.49 3.48
CA ASN A 154 -3.08 -2.52 4.50
C ASN A 154 -4.53 -3.04 4.64
N LEU A 155 -5.47 -2.68 3.76
CA LEU A 155 -6.85 -3.19 3.82
C LEU A 155 -6.91 -4.71 3.63
N CYS A 156 -6.08 -5.26 2.74
CA CYS A 156 -5.92 -6.70 2.58
C CYS A 156 -5.27 -7.39 3.79
N THR A 157 -4.47 -6.67 4.59
CA THR A 157 -3.94 -7.17 5.86
C THR A 157 -5.08 -7.34 6.86
N LEU A 158 -5.90 -6.30 7.04
CA LEU A 158 -7.04 -6.33 7.97
C LEU A 158 -8.09 -7.38 7.58
N ALA A 159 -8.26 -7.63 6.27
CA ALA A 159 -9.23 -8.60 5.77
C ALA A 159 -8.75 -10.05 5.79
N CYS A 160 -7.47 -10.31 6.11
CA CYS A 160 -6.90 -11.65 6.06
C CYS A 160 -7.11 -12.41 7.39
N PRO A 161 -7.92 -13.47 7.43
CA PRO A 161 -8.15 -14.23 8.67
C PRO A 161 -6.95 -15.08 9.09
N GLU A 162 -6.01 -15.33 8.17
CA GLU A 162 -4.78 -16.10 8.42
C GLU A 162 -3.61 -15.19 8.80
N HIS A 163 -3.85 -13.88 8.99
CA HIS A 163 -2.86 -12.89 9.40
C HIS A 163 -1.62 -12.80 8.47
N ILE A 164 -1.78 -13.08 7.17
CA ILE A 164 -0.68 -13.16 6.18
C ILE A 164 0.01 -11.83 5.90
N ARG A 165 -0.73 -10.72 6.05
CA ARG A 165 -0.29 -9.39 5.60
C ARG A 165 0.10 -9.38 4.12
N PRO A 166 -0.83 -9.70 3.19
CA PRO A 166 -0.49 -9.96 1.78
C PRO A 166 0.29 -8.85 1.08
N ASN A 167 0.00 -7.58 1.37
CA ASN A 167 0.74 -6.47 0.78
C ASN A 167 2.20 -6.38 1.27
N HIS A 168 2.48 -6.80 2.51
CA HIS A 168 3.85 -6.87 3.03
C HIS A 168 4.63 -8.00 2.38
N LEU A 169 4.02 -9.17 2.19
CA LEU A 169 4.58 -10.27 1.42
C LEU A 169 4.87 -9.83 -0.02
N GLY A 170 3.92 -9.16 -0.68
CA GLY A 170 4.08 -8.64 -2.03
C GLY A 170 5.24 -7.65 -2.15
N VAL A 171 5.36 -6.69 -1.23
CA VAL A 171 6.48 -5.75 -1.20
C VAL A 171 7.81 -6.46 -0.92
N PHE A 172 7.83 -7.45 -0.02
CA PHE A 172 9.03 -8.26 0.21
C PHE A 172 9.48 -8.97 -1.07
N VAL A 173 8.57 -9.65 -1.78
CA VAL A 173 8.85 -10.31 -3.06
C VAL A 173 9.40 -9.33 -4.08
N ARG A 174 8.77 -8.15 -4.25
CA ARG A 174 9.23 -7.10 -5.16
C ARG A 174 10.65 -6.62 -4.81
N ARG A 175 10.92 -6.37 -3.53
CA ARG A 175 12.23 -5.91 -3.03
C ARG A 175 13.32 -6.97 -3.26
N MET A 176 13.01 -8.22 -2.96
CA MET A 176 13.93 -9.34 -3.15
C MET A 176 14.27 -9.55 -4.63
N ILE A 177 13.29 -9.49 -5.53
CA ILE A 177 13.57 -9.58 -6.98
C ILE A 177 14.43 -8.40 -7.42
N ALA A 178 14.10 -7.18 -7.00
CA ALA A 178 14.87 -6.00 -7.37
C ALA A 178 16.31 -6.05 -6.85
N SER A 179 16.53 -6.50 -5.61
CA SER A 179 17.88 -6.59 -5.04
C SER A 179 18.75 -7.60 -5.79
N LEU A 180 18.17 -8.70 -6.27
CA LEU A 180 18.87 -9.75 -7.00
C LEU A 180 19.06 -9.46 -8.50
N SER A 181 18.11 -8.78 -9.14
CA SER A 181 18.06 -8.69 -10.61
C SER A 181 18.25 -7.28 -11.18
N LEU A 182 17.94 -6.22 -10.43
CA LEU A 182 17.95 -4.87 -10.97
C LEU A 182 19.38 -4.30 -10.97
N ARG A 183 20.06 -4.37 -12.11
CA ARG A 183 21.39 -3.81 -12.37
C ARG A 183 21.40 -2.92 -13.63
N PRO A 184 20.65 -1.80 -13.63
CA PRO A 184 20.57 -0.95 -14.82
C PRO A 184 21.91 -0.24 -15.07
N ALA A 185 22.24 0.00 -16.34
CA ALA A 185 23.56 0.51 -16.73
C ALA A 185 23.92 1.87 -16.09
N ASN A 186 22.91 2.72 -15.85
CA ASN A 186 23.10 3.98 -15.13
C ASN A 186 23.47 3.76 -13.65
N LEU A 187 22.90 2.76 -12.98
CA LEU A 187 23.29 2.36 -11.62
C LEU A 187 24.73 1.84 -11.61
N MET A 188 25.07 0.91 -12.51
CA MET A 188 26.42 0.34 -12.58
C MET A 188 27.47 1.42 -12.84
N ARG A 189 27.19 2.34 -13.77
CA ARG A 189 28.05 3.51 -14.02
C ARG A 189 28.18 4.38 -12.77
N ARG A 190 27.07 4.68 -12.09
CA ARG A 190 27.09 5.53 -10.90
C ARG A 190 27.90 4.89 -9.77
N LEU A 191 27.78 3.59 -9.56
CA LEU A 191 28.58 2.84 -8.58
C LEU A 191 30.07 2.91 -8.91
N GLN A 192 30.44 2.69 -10.18
CA GLN A 192 31.83 2.82 -10.64
C GLN A 192 32.38 4.25 -10.41
N GLN A 193 31.58 5.29 -10.66
CA GLN A 193 31.99 6.68 -10.42
C GLN A 193 32.22 6.96 -8.92
N ILE A 194 31.43 6.34 -8.03
CA ILE A 194 31.63 6.43 -6.59
C ILE A 194 32.91 5.70 -6.18
N GLU A 195 33.09 4.45 -6.62
CA GLU A 195 34.26 3.61 -6.27
C GLU A 195 35.58 4.17 -6.79
N SER A 196 35.58 4.78 -7.99
CA SER A 196 36.76 5.42 -8.58
C SER A 196 37.06 6.83 -8.02
N GLY A 197 36.16 7.40 -7.22
CA GLY A 197 36.28 8.76 -6.69
C GLY A 197 36.03 9.87 -7.72
N GLU A 198 35.50 9.55 -8.90
CA GLU A 198 35.02 10.53 -9.89
C GLU A 198 33.83 11.33 -9.33
N MET A 199 32.95 10.65 -8.59
CA MET A 199 31.81 11.28 -7.92
C MET A 199 32.24 11.84 -6.57
N LYS A 200 32.60 13.13 -6.55
CA LYS A 200 32.90 13.87 -5.31
C LYS A 200 31.67 14.63 -4.82
N ILE A 201 31.49 14.68 -3.51
CA ILE A 201 30.50 15.56 -2.88
C ILE A 201 31.08 16.96 -2.88
N ASP A 202 30.48 17.86 -3.66
CA ASP A 202 30.80 19.28 -3.66
C ASP A 202 29.83 20.02 -2.73
N PHE A 203 30.32 20.39 -1.55
CA PHE A 203 29.55 21.13 -0.55
C PHE A 203 29.36 22.61 -0.91
N ASP A 204 30.14 23.12 -1.87
CA ASP A 204 30.06 24.51 -2.34
C ASP A 204 29.24 24.64 -3.64
N ALA A 205 28.73 23.53 -4.17
CA ALA A 205 27.88 23.53 -5.35
C ALA A 205 26.65 24.44 -5.13
N PRO A 206 26.16 25.16 -6.17
CA PRO A 206 24.99 26.05 -6.04
C PRO A 206 23.73 25.39 -5.46
N GLY A 207 23.56 24.08 -5.68
CA GLY A 207 22.46 23.30 -5.11
C GLY A 207 22.68 22.78 -3.68
N ALA A 208 23.91 22.85 -3.16
CA ALA A 208 24.28 22.44 -1.80
C ALA A 208 24.10 23.58 -0.78
N GLN A 209 23.89 24.82 -1.24
CA GLN A 209 23.60 25.99 -0.41
C GLN A 209 22.19 26.51 -0.70
N PRO A 210 21.12 25.83 -0.22
CA PRO A 210 19.77 26.34 -0.39
C PRO A 210 19.66 27.73 0.25
N PRO A 211 18.92 28.68 -0.36
CA PRO A 211 18.71 29.99 0.23
C PRO A 211 18.10 29.83 1.62
N ARG A 212 18.65 30.60 2.58
CA ARG A 212 18.13 30.65 3.96
C ARG A 212 16.72 31.23 4.00
#